data_AF-A0A1D7XR41-F1
#
_entry.id   AF-A0A1D7XR41-F1
#
_cell.length_a   1.000
_cell.length_b   1.000
_cell.length_c   1.000
_cell.angle_alpha   90.00
_cell.angle_beta   90.00
_cell.angle_gamma   90.00
#
_symmetry.space_group_name_H-M   'P 1'
#
loop_
_entity.id
_entity.type
_entity.pdbx_description
1 polymer ?
#
loop_
_entity_poly.entity_id
_entity_poly.type
_entity_poly.pdbx_seq_one_letter_code
_entity_poly.pdbx_strand_id
1 'polypeptide(L)'
;MNLNALKLLTLCVFLSCKTTNPLRPTVSINPHEVVKSPLHLSVNSMGVWHAHEGELDHVQLIDQQGNELAIGILSTSEDWMKSGSILFQTVLEFNSKENKRGYLTIHNYSGVGDGSEAGEKLSFKIPVRFEP
;
A
#
# COMPACT_ATOMS: atom_id res chain seq x y z
N MET A 1 0.77 26.52 -58.76
CA MET A 1 -0.20 27.06 -57.78
C MET A 1 -1.52 26.37 -58.05
N ASN A 2 -2.17 25.63 -57.15
CA ASN A 2 -2.08 25.50 -55.70
C ASN A 2 -2.46 24.07 -55.28
N LEU A 3 -1.76 23.54 -54.27
CA LEU A 3 -2.10 22.31 -53.55
C LEU A 3 -3.38 22.52 -52.73
N ASN A 4 -4.39 21.68 -52.93
CA ASN A 4 -5.49 21.51 -51.99
C ASN A 4 -5.18 20.37 -51.03
N ALA A 5 -4.50 20.69 -49.93
CA ALA A 5 -4.30 19.79 -48.80
C ALA A 5 -5.53 19.87 -47.88
N LEU A 6 -6.51 19.01 -48.09
CA LEU A 6 -7.64 18.86 -47.17
C LEU A 6 -7.14 18.08 -45.94
N LYS A 7 -7.08 18.78 -44.81
CA LYS A 7 -6.57 18.32 -43.52
C LYS A 7 -7.34 17.09 -43.04
N LEU A 8 -6.63 15.97 -42.89
CA LEU A 8 -7.08 14.80 -42.15
C LEU A 8 -7.10 15.16 -40.66
N LEU A 9 -8.26 15.51 -40.13
CA LEU A 9 -8.45 15.78 -38.71
C LEU A 9 -8.60 14.43 -37.98
N THR A 10 -7.48 13.84 -37.57
CA THR A 10 -7.48 12.64 -36.73
C THR A 10 -7.98 13.00 -35.33
N LEU A 11 -9.26 12.73 -35.07
CA LEU A 11 -9.87 12.86 -33.75
C LEU A 11 -9.34 11.71 -32.87
N CYS A 12 -8.24 11.92 -32.17
CA CYS A 12 -7.80 11.03 -31.10
C CYS A 12 -8.78 11.14 -29.92
N VAL A 13 -9.76 10.24 -29.88
CA VAL A 13 -10.60 10.03 -28.70
C VAL A 13 -9.69 9.46 -27.61
N PHE A 14 -9.31 10.30 -26.65
CA PHE A 14 -8.66 9.85 -25.42
C PHE A 14 -9.67 9.03 -24.61
N LEU A 15 -9.71 7.72 -24.86
CA LEU A 15 -10.32 6.77 -23.94
C LEU A 15 -9.51 6.82 -22.65
N SER A 16 -10.01 7.58 -21.68
CA SER A 16 -9.52 7.57 -20.31
C SER A 16 -9.73 6.16 -19.77
N CYS A 17 -8.67 5.35 -19.77
CA CYS A 17 -8.64 4.07 -19.06
C CYS A 17 -8.76 4.38 -17.57
N LYS A 18 -9.99 4.40 -17.04
CA LYS A 18 -10.20 4.43 -15.59
C LYS A 18 -9.75 3.09 -15.03
N THR A 19 -8.63 3.06 -14.32
CA THR A 19 -8.25 1.89 -13.51
C THR A 19 -9.34 1.67 -12.47
N THR A 20 -9.91 0.47 -12.43
CA THR A 20 -10.92 0.09 -11.43
C THR A 20 -10.29 -0.34 -10.10
N ASN A 21 -8.97 -0.47 -10.06
CA ASN A 21 -8.25 -0.77 -8.83
C ASN A 21 -7.87 0.52 -8.11
N PRO A 22 -8.16 0.64 -6.79
CA PRO A 22 -7.70 1.77 -6.01
C PRO A 22 -6.17 1.84 -6.09
N LEU A 23 -5.64 3.06 -6.22
CA LEU A 23 -4.21 3.29 -6.12
C LEU A 23 -3.74 2.88 -4.72
N ARG A 24 -2.53 2.32 -4.64
CA ARG A 24 -1.98 1.77 -3.40
C ARG A 24 -0.56 2.31 -3.15
N PRO A 25 -0.17 2.45 -1.88
CA PRO A 25 1.21 2.67 -1.49
C PRO A 25 2.17 1.64 -2.11
N THR A 26 3.43 2.01 -2.22
CA THR A 26 4.51 1.05 -2.51
C THR A 26 5.11 0.52 -1.21
N VAL A 27 5.55 -0.74 -1.23
CA VAL A 27 6.06 -1.44 -0.05
C VAL A 27 7.43 -2.03 -0.38
N SER A 28 8.34 -2.03 0.59
CA SER A 28 9.70 -2.56 0.44
C SER A 28 9.80 -4.08 0.23
N ILE A 29 8.69 -4.81 0.26
CA ILE A 29 8.63 -6.27 0.18
C ILE A 29 7.91 -6.69 -1.09
N ASN A 30 8.52 -7.62 -1.81
CA ASN A 30 7.94 -8.19 -3.02
C ASN A 30 6.98 -9.35 -2.70
N PRO A 31 5.96 -9.59 -3.55
CA PRO A 31 5.17 -10.80 -3.46
C PRO A 31 6.04 -12.06 -3.45
N HIS A 32 5.75 -12.95 -2.50
CA HIS A 32 6.43 -14.20 -2.22
C HIS A 32 7.90 -14.06 -1.77
N GLU A 33 8.34 -12.89 -1.33
CA GLU A 33 9.63 -12.73 -0.69
C GLU A 33 9.73 -13.60 0.57
N VAL A 34 10.93 -14.12 0.87
CA VAL A 34 11.20 -14.87 2.11
C VAL A 34 11.56 -13.86 3.19
N VAL A 35 10.70 -13.71 4.20
CA VAL A 35 10.89 -12.75 5.30
C VAL A 35 11.39 -13.45 6.56
N LYS A 36 12.21 -12.74 7.35
CA LYS A 36 12.77 -13.20 8.63
C LYS A 36 12.49 -12.17 9.72
N SER A 37 12.53 -12.62 10.98
CA SER A 37 12.50 -11.71 12.13
C SER A 37 13.93 -11.25 12.49
N PRO A 38 14.14 -9.96 12.80
CA PRO A 38 13.21 -8.84 12.60
C PRO A 38 12.99 -8.52 11.12
N LEU A 39 11.76 -8.17 10.76
CA LEU A 39 11.44 -7.64 9.43
C LEU A 39 11.31 -6.12 9.49
N HIS A 40 12.27 -5.43 8.88
CA HIS A 40 12.19 -3.99 8.65
C HIS A 40 11.33 -3.73 7.40
N LEU A 41 10.22 -3.01 7.60
CA LEU A 41 9.28 -2.69 6.53
C LEU A 41 9.29 -1.18 6.27
N SER A 42 9.23 -0.80 4.99
CA SER A 42 8.98 0.58 4.60
C SER A 42 7.80 0.65 3.62
N VAL A 43 6.92 1.62 3.83
CA VAL A 43 5.74 1.88 3.01
C VAL A 43 5.78 3.34 2.58
N ASN A 44 5.78 3.59 1.27
CA ASN A 44 5.68 4.93 0.73
C ASN A 44 4.23 5.21 0.34
N SER A 45 3.61 6.20 0.98
CA SER A 45 2.19 6.55 0.76
C SER A 45 1.89 7.02 -0.66
N MET A 46 2.90 7.46 -1.42
CA MET A 46 2.80 8.01 -2.77
C MET A 46 1.81 9.17 -2.92
N GLY A 47 1.37 9.77 -1.81
CA GLY A 47 0.26 10.73 -1.78
C GLY A 47 -1.12 10.12 -2.09
N VAL A 48 -1.24 8.79 -2.11
CA VAL A 48 -2.52 8.11 -2.37
C VAL A 48 -3.25 7.73 -1.10
N TRP A 49 -2.52 7.50 -0.01
CA TRP A 49 -3.05 7.31 1.35
C TRP A 49 -2.57 8.44 2.26
N HIS A 50 -3.43 8.85 3.20
CA HIS A 50 -3.18 9.98 4.09
C HIS A 50 -2.67 9.50 5.44
N ALA A 51 -1.78 10.32 6.02
CA ALA A 51 -1.28 10.12 7.38
C ALA A 51 -2.18 10.80 8.40
N HIS A 52 -2.19 10.28 9.62
CA HIS A 52 -2.79 10.91 10.78
C HIS A 52 -1.80 10.82 11.93
N GLU A 53 -1.47 11.95 12.57
CA GLU A 53 -0.55 12.01 13.72
C GLU A 53 0.82 11.36 13.48
N GLY A 54 1.31 11.39 12.23
CA GLY A 54 2.59 10.78 11.85
C GLY A 54 2.52 9.29 11.53
N GLU A 55 1.32 8.73 11.40
CA GLU A 55 1.11 7.31 11.13
C GLU A 55 0.29 7.10 9.86
N LEU A 56 0.61 6.04 9.12
CA LEU A 56 -0.21 5.57 7.99
C LEU A 56 -1.34 4.62 8.44
N ASP A 57 -1.32 4.22 9.72
CA ASP A 57 -2.00 3.10 10.39
C ASP A 57 -1.06 1.90 10.58
N HIS A 58 -1.49 0.67 10.32
CA HIS A 58 -0.75 -0.53 10.74
C HIS A 58 -0.54 -1.55 9.61
N VAL A 59 0.42 -2.44 9.85
CA VAL A 59 0.65 -3.67 9.09
C VAL A 59 0.47 -4.88 9.99
N GLN A 60 -0.14 -5.93 9.44
CA GLN A 60 -0.25 -7.23 10.09
C GLN A 60 0.49 -8.28 9.28
N LEU A 61 1.29 -9.10 9.94
CA LEU A 61 1.81 -10.34 9.40
C LEU A 61 0.93 -11.48 9.90
N ILE A 62 0.25 -12.17 8.98
CA ILE A 62 -0.60 -13.32 9.27
C ILE A 62 -0.05 -14.58 8.61
N ASP A 63 -0.21 -15.73 9.25
CA ASP A 63 0.11 -17.03 8.66
C ASP A 63 -0.96 -17.48 7.63
N GLN A 64 -0.77 -18.67 7.06
CA GLN A 64 -1.70 -19.22 6.07
C GLN A 64 -3.06 -19.61 6.68
N GLN A 65 -3.10 -19.89 7.98
CA GLN A 65 -4.31 -20.24 8.73
C GLN A 65 -5.08 -18.99 9.19
N GLY A 66 -4.49 -17.80 9.04
CA GLY A 66 -5.06 -16.52 9.43
C GLY A 66 -4.72 -16.10 10.86
N ASN A 67 -3.77 -16.78 11.52
CA ASN A 67 -3.29 -16.33 12.83
C ASN A 67 -2.33 -15.16 12.66
N GLU A 68 -2.46 -14.15 13.51
CA GLU A 68 -1.52 -13.03 13.57
C GLU A 68 -0.19 -13.49 14.18
N LEU A 69 0.89 -13.25 13.45
CA LEU A 69 2.26 -13.50 13.90
C LEU A 69 2.91 -12.23 14.44
N ALA A 70 2.56 -11.06 13.90
CA ALA A 70 2.99 -9.75 14.37
C ALA A 70 2.08 -8.63 13.85
N ILE A 71 2.05 -7.52 14.58
CA ILE A 71 1.45 -6.26 14.18
C ILE A 71 2.47 -5.14 14.41
N GLY A 72 2.50 -4.15 13.52
CA GLY A 72 3.38 -2.99 13.63
C GLY A 72 2.68 -1.73 13.14
N ILE A 73 2.89 -0.63 13.85
CA ILE A 73 2.43 0.69 13.45
C ILE A 73 3.41 1.27 12.43
N LEU A 74 2.90 1.76 11.31
CA LEU A 74 3.67 2.43 10.27
C LEU A 74 3.79 3.91 10.60
N SER A 75 4.93 4.30 11.16
CA SER A 75 5.18 5.68 11.60
C SER A 75 6.24 6.36 10.74
N THR A 76 6.26 7.69 10.75
CA THR A 76 7.28 8.50 10.08
C THR A 76 7.85 9.55 11.01
N SER A 77 9.12 9.91 10.78
CA SER A 77 9.76 11.10 11.36
C SER A 77 9.78 12.28 10.38
N GLU A 78 9.27 12.10 9.16
CA GLU A 78 9.13 13.18 8.20
C GLU A 78 8.00 14.14 8.58
N ASP A 79 8.01 15.34 7.98
CA ASP A 79 6.82 16.19 7.98
C ASP A 79 5.69 15.49 7.21
N TRP A 80 4.71 14.99 7.96
CA TRP A 80 3.58 14.21 7.46
C TRP A 80 2.40 15.07 7.01
N MET A 81 2.40 16.38 7.33
CA MET A 81 1.34 17.31 6.93
C MET A 81 1.53 17.84 5.50
N LYS A 82 2.58 17.38 4.79
CA LYS A 82 2.84 17.75 3.39
C LYS A 82 2.01 16.92 2.42
N SER A 83 1.78 17.48 1.24
CA SER A 83 1.25 16.72 0.10
C SER A 83 2.33 15.82 -0.51
N GLY A 84 1.89 14.69 -1.07
CA GLY A 84 2.73 13.79 -1.85
C GLY A 84 3.31 12.62 -1.04
N SER A 85 4.48 12.15 -1.46
CA SER A 85 5.14 10.96 -0.93
C SER A 85 5.69 11.19 0.47
N ILE A 86 5.34 10.30 1.39
CA ILE A 86 5.90 10.21 2.74
C ILE A 86 6.29 8.74 2.98
N LEU A 87 7.48 8.51 3.52
CA LEU A 87 7.94 7.18 3.89
C LEU A 87 7.56 6.85 5.34
N PHE A 88 6.89 5.72 5.53
CA PHE A 88 6.55 5.16 6.83
C PHE A 88 7.33 3.88 7.04
N GLN A 89 7.67 3.59 8.29
CA GLN A 89 8.50 2.45 8.64
C GLN A 89 7.96 1.74 9.88
N THR A 90 8.24 0.44 9.97
CA THR A 90 8.00 -0.35 11.16
C THR A 90 8.97 -1.53 11.23
N VAL A 91 9.02 -2.19 12.38
CA VAL A 91 9.76 -3.43 12.59
C VAL A 91 8.80 -4.48 13.11
N LEU A 92 8.73 -5.62 12.44
CA LEU A 92 7.91 -6.76 12.87
C LEU A 92 8.81 -7.84 13.47
N GLU A 93 8.53 -8.17 14.72
CA GLU A 93 9.16 -9.28 15.44
C GLU A 93 8.19 -10.46 15.50
N PHE A 94 8.58 -11.62 14.99
CA PHE A 94 7.70 -12.78 14.88
C PHE A 94 8.46 -14.12 14.95
N ASN A 95 7.73 -15.20 15.25
CA ASN A 95 8.22 -16.56 15.14
C ASN A 95 7.47 -17.29 14.01
N SER A 96 8.20 -17.71 12.98
CA SER A 96 7.64 -18.39 11.81
C SER A 96 7.98 -19.88 11.72
N LYS A 97 8.57 -20.51 12.75
CA LYS A 97 9.09 -21.89 12.68
C LYS A 97 8.09 -22.94 12.17
N GLU A 98 6.81 -22.78 12.50
CA GLU A 98 5.75 -23.72 12.10
C GLU A 98 5.04 -23.32 10.81
N ASN A 99 5.44 -22.20 10.19
CA ASN A 99 4.74 -21.55 9.09
C ASN A 99 5.62 -21.49 7.86
N LYS A 100 5.08 -21.81 6.68
CA LYS A 100 5.82 -21.72 5.40
C LYS A 100 5.39 -20.53 4.55
N ARG A 101 4.17 -20.04 4.77
CA ARG A 101 3.51 -19.00 3.96
C ARG A 101 2.63 -18.14 4.83
N GLY A 102 2.45 -16.90 4.41
CA GLY A 102 1.61 -15.93 5.08
C GLY A 102 1.29 -14.74 4.19
N TYR A 103 0.76 -13.70 4.79
CA TYR A 103 0.48 -12.43 4.13
C TYR A 103 0.91 -11.27 5.03
N LEU A 104 1.50 -10.25 4.42
CA LEU A 104 1.52 -8.91 4.98
C LEU A 104 0.25 -8.20 4.53
N THR A 105 -0.52 -7.65 5.47
CA THR A 105 -1.69 -6.82 5.18
C THR A 105 -1.39 -5.40 5.62
N ILE A 106 -1.43 -4.45 4.68
CA ILE A 106 -1.24 -3.02 4.95
C ILE A 106 -2.61 -2.36 5.02
N HIS A 107 -2.85 -1.56 6.05
CA HIS A 107 -4.11 -0.83 6.27
C HIS A 107 -3.88 0.68 6.19
N ASN A 108 -4.89 1.41 5.73
CA ASN A 108 -4.88 2.88 5.81
C ASN A 108 -5.60 3.35 7.07
N TYR A 109 -5.20 4.53 7.54
CA TYR A 109 -6.01 5.27 8.48
C TYR A 109 -7.35 5.66 7.84
N SER A 110 -8.46 5.22 8.46
CA SER A 110 -9.83 5.43 7.99
C SER A 110 -10.63 6.44 8.81
N GLY A 111 -9.98 7.17 9.73
CA GLY A 111 -10.67 8.11 10.62
C GLY A 111 -11.36 7.43 11.80
N VAL A 112 -11.86 8.26 12.72
CA VAL A 112 -12.60 7.84 13.93
C VAL A 112 -14.13 7.97 13.79
N GLY A 113 -14.62 8.42 12.64
CA GLY A 113 -16.04 8.60 12.36
C GLY A 113 -16.79 7.28 12.15
N ASP A 114 -18.12 7.34 12.19
CA ASP A 114 -19.00 6.20 11.91
C ASP A 114 -19.97 6.49 10.76
N GLY A 115 -20.71 5.48 10.31
CA GLY A 115 -21.72 5.62 9.27
C GLY A 115 -21.17 6.27 7.99
N SER A 116 -21.74 7.43 7.63
CA SER A 116 -21.34 8.22 6.46
C SER A 116 -20.14 9.15 6.70
N GLU A 117 -19.71 9.32 7.96
CA GLU A 117 -18.56 10.15 8.35
C GLU A 117 -17.27 9.32 8.50
N ALA A 118 -17.39 8.00 8.53
CA ALA A 118 -16.26 7.09 8.48
C ALA A 118 -15.50 7.26 7.16
N GLY A 119 -14.18 7.40 7.24
CA GLY A 119 -13.33 7.31 6.07
C GLY A 119 -13.35 5.89 5.49
N GLU A 120 -12.92 5.77 4.24
CA GLU A 120 -12.87 4.48 3.56
C GLU A 120 -11.81 3.58 4.20
N LYS A 121 -12.20 2.34 4.54
CA LYS A 121 -11.29 1.29 5.00
C LYS A 121 -10.72 0.55 3.80
N LEU A 122 -9.47 0.83 3.51
CA LEU A 122 -8.67 0.24 2.45
C LEU A 122 -7.59 -0.66 3.06
N SER A 123 -7.35 -1.78 2.39
CA SER A 123 -6.20 -2.62 2.69
C SER A 123 -5.77 -3.38 1.45
N PHE A 124 -4.54 -3.88 1.49
CA PHE A 124 -4.07 -4.83 0.50
C PHE A 124 -3.12 -5.85 1.10
N LYS A 125 -3.09 -7.03 0.47
CA LYS A 125 -2.29 -8.17 0.90
C LYS A 125 -1.10 -8.38 -0.02
N ILE A 126 0.05 -8.67 0.57
CA ILE A 126 1.27 -9.11 -0.11
C ILE A 126 1.55 -10.53 0.40
N PRO A 127 1.50 -11.57 -0.46
CA PRO A 127 1.86 -12.91 -0.03
C PRO A 127 3.35 -12.94 0.33
N VAL A 128 3.73 -13.65 1.39
CA VAL A 128 5.13 -13.84 1.81
C VAL A 128 5.42 -15.31 2.09
N ARG A 129 6.70 -15.65 2.13
CA ARG A 129 7.21 -16.96 2.55
C ARG A 129 8.05 -16.78 3.81
N PHE A 130 8.15 -17.85 4.58
CA PHE A 130 9.01 -17.92 5.74
C PHE A 130 10.12 -18.95 5.49
N GLU A 131 11.25 -18.80 6.19
CA GLU A 131 12.26 -19.86 6.21
C GLU A 131 11.71 -21.10 6.93
N PRO A 132 11.95 -22.32 6.40
CA PRO A 132 11.59 -23.57 7.07
C PRO A 132 12.30 -23.79 8.41
#